data_AF-A0A1N6EZ59-F1
#
_entry.id   AF-A0A1N6EZ59-F1
#
_cell.length_a   1.000
_cell.length_b   1.000
_cell.length_c   1.000
_cell.angle_alpha   90.00
_cell.angle_beta   90.00
_cell.angle_gamma   90.00
#
_symmetry.space_group_name_H-M   'P 1'
#
loop_
_entity.id
_entity.type
_entity.pdbx_description
1 polymer ?
#
loop_
_entity_poly.entity_id
_entity_poly.type
_entity_poly.pdbx_seq_one_letter_code
_entity_poly.pdbx_strand_id
1 'polypeptide(L)'
;MEFSNSKTLIKIGNAFFVIALLMIVFSFIDLFLRKYKDVLITINYQWIWLAIIIITLLFSGILRKWKRFFLVMFFGFTVVLLFLYFLISSPLSCTKTIENSRYELQADSNYYKIYKKNVFYKEMIASKKSKIFFEPNIKTGLNYNFEVKKVSETPEIIVLEITTKQTVKDTLQKLQY
;
A
#
# COMPACT_ATOMS: atom_id res chain seq x y z
N MET A 1 2.64 -38.62 31.43
CA MET A 1 3.41 -38.30 30.20
C MET A 1 3.00 -36.91 29.76
N GLU A 2 3.64 -35.89 30.32
CA GLU A 2 3.50 -34.49 29.91
C GLU A 2 4.93 -33.94 29.81
N PHE A 3 5.17 -32.86 29.05
CA PHE A 3 6.46 -32.16 28.83
C PHE A 3 7.19 -32.31 27.47
N SER A 4 6.61 -32.93 26.43
CA SER A 4 7.17 -32.80 25.06
C SER A 4 6.64 -31.57 24.31
N ASN A 5 5.34 -31.30 24.37
CA ASN A 5 4.69 -30.29 23.53
C ASN A 5 5.08 -28.83 23.82
N SER A 6 5.51 -28.50 25.04
CA SER A 6 5.80 -27.10 25.41
C SER A 6 7.07 -26.56 24.74
N LYS A 7 8.12 -27.38 24.58
CA LYS A 7 9.36 -26.96 23.91
C LYS A 7 9.14 -26.74 22.41
N THR A 8 8.32 -27.57 21.78
CA THR A 8 7.96 -27.45 20.36
C THR A 8 7.11 -26.20 20.11
N LEU A 9 6.12 -25.95 20.98
CA LEU A 9 5.30 -24.72 20.95
C LEU A 9 6.14 -23.45 21.15
N ILE A 10 7.13 -23.47 22.04
CA ILE A 10 8.04 -22.33 22.25
C ILE A 10 8.93 -22.10 21.03
N LYS A 11 9.46 -23.16 20.39
CA LYS A 11 10.24 -23.02 19.15
C LYS A 11 9.41 -22.44 18.01
N ILE A 12 8.17 -22.93 17.86
CA ILE A 12 7.23 -22.42 16.86
C ILE A 12 6.90 -20.94 17.13
N GLY A 13 6.61 -20.60 18.39
CA GLY A 13 6.39 -19.20 18.81
C GLY A 13 7.58 -18.31 18.47
N ASN A 14 8.80 -18.74 18.79
CA ASN A 14 10.01 -17.98 18.46
C ASN A 14 10.19 -17.79 16.94
N ALA A 15 9.90 -18.80 16.13
CA ALA A 15 9.92 -18.67 14.67
C ALA A 15 8.89 -17.64 14.17
N PHE A 16 7.67 -17.67 14.71
CA PHE A 16 6.65 -16.67 14.40
C PHE A 16 7.04 -15.26 14.85
N PHE A 17 7.69 -15.11 16.01
CA PHE A 17 8.18 -13.82 16.47
C PHE A 17 9.23 -13.23 15.53
N VAL A 18 10.16 -14.06 15.04
CA VAL A 18 11.15 -13.64 14.03
C VAL A 18 10.47 -13.22 12.73
N ILE A 19 9.44 -13.94 12.29
CA ILE A 19 8.65 -13.57 11.10
C ILE A 19 7.93 -12.23 11.32
N ALA A 20 7.30 -12.01 12.47
CA ALA A 20 6.66 -10.72 12.79
C ALA A 20 7.66 -9.57 12.76
N LEU A 21 8.85 -9.77 13.32
CA LEU A 21 9.91 -8.77 13.34
C LEU A 21 10.41 -8.45 11.92
N LEU A 22 10.56 -9.48 11.06
CA LEU A 22 10.84 -9.30 9.64
C LEU A 22 9.74 -8.50 8.93
N MET A 23 8.46 -8.76 9.23
CA MET A 23 7.34 -7.99 8.63
C MET A 23 7.35 -6.51 9.04
N ILE A 24 7.72 -6.21 10.29
CA ILE A 24 7.91 -4.83 10.76
C ILE A 24 9.05 -4.17 9.97
N VAL A 25 10.19 -4.83 9.85
CA VAL A 25 11.33 -4.33 9.05
C VAL A 25 10.92 -4.10 7.60
N PHE A 26 10.17 -5.02 6.98
CA PHE A 26 9.62 -4.84 5.63
C PHE A 26 8.68 -3.64 5.54
N SER A 27 7.88 -3.37 6.57
CA SER A 27 6.99 -2.20 6.62
C SER A 27 7.78 -0.89 6.68
N PHE A 28 8.89 -0.86 7.43
CA PHE A 28 9.81 0.28 7.44
C PHE A 28 10.53 0.46 6.09
N ILE A 29 10.92 -0.64 5.43
CA ILE A 29 11.52 -0.59 4.09
C ILE A 29 10.50 -0.04 3.08
N ASP A 30 9.24 -0.45 3.13
CA ASP A 30 8.18 0.09 2.26
C ASP A 30 7.98 1.59 2.48
N LEU A 31 7.94 2.03 3.75
CA LEU A 31 7.89 3.45 4.11
C LEU A 31 9.08 4.24 3.55
N PHE A 32 10.28 3.65 3.63
CA PHE A 32 11.49 4.24 3.08
C PHE A 32 11.43 4.32 1.55
N LEU A 33 11.01 3.25 0.87
CA LEU A 33 10.87 3.20 -0.59
C LEU A 33 9.82 4.18 -1.11
N ARG A 34 8.70 4.34 -0.40
CA ARG A 34 7.70 5.37 -0.71
C ARG A 34 8.25 6.77 -0.60
N LYS A 35 9.11 7.04 0.39
CA LYS A 35 9.68 8.38 0.61
C LYS A 35 10.79 8.73 -0.38
N TYR A 36 11.63 7.76 -0.77
CA TYR A 36 12.85 8.02 -1.55
C TYR A 36 12.77 7.65 -3.03
N LYS A 37 11.93 6.69 -3.42
CA LYS A 37 11.85 6.21 -4.81
C LYS A 37 10.44 6.26 -5.41
N ASP A 38 9.46 6.77 -4.66
CA ASP A 38 8.03 6.71 -5.03
C ASP A 38 7.59 5.32 -5.52
N VAL A 39 8.21 4.28 -4.96
CA VAL A 39 7.87 2.87 -5.19
C VAL A 39 6.91 2.44 -4.08
N LEU A 40 5.75 1.93 -4.48
CA LEU A 40 4.78 1.31 -3.56
C LEU A 40 4.89 -0.20 -3.68
N ILE A 41 5.20 -0.89 -2.58
CA ILE A 41 5.09 -2.34 -2.56
C ILE A 41 3.61 -2.73 -2.56
N THR A 42 3.22 -3.64 -3.46
CA THR A 42 1.82 -4.09 -3.62
C THR A 42 1.46 -5.21 -2.65
N ILE A 43 2.05 -5.25 -1.45
CA ILE A 43 1.63 -6.23 -0.44
C ILE A 43 0.31 -5.73 0.13
N ASN A 44 -0.74 -6.54 0.01
CA ASN A 44 -2.01 -6.23 0.65
C ASN A 44 -1.80 -6.28 2.17
N TYR A 45 -1.81 -5.10 2.79
CA TYR A 45 -1.62 -4.93 4.23
C TYR A 45 -2.63 -5.73 5.07
N GLN A 46 -3.77 -6.16 4.52
CA GLN A 46 -4.69 -7.08 5.19
C GLN A 46 -4.03 -8.40 5.57
N TRP A 47 -3.14 -8.95 4.73
CA TRP A 47 -2.39 -10.16 5.06
C TRP A 47 -1.38 -9.94 6.19
N ILE A 48 -0.81 -8.74 6.27
CA ILE A 48 0.08 -8.34 7.36
C ILE A 48 -0.72 -8.27 8.67
N TRP A 49 -1.91 -7.65 8.65
CA TRP A 49 -2.82 -7.62 9.80
C TRP A 49 -3.19 -9.01 10.30
N LEU A 50 -3.55 -9.91 9.39
CA LEU A 50 -3.94 -11.28 9.70
C LEU A 50 -2.78 -12.04 10.37
N ALA A 51 -1.55 -11.88 9.86
CA ALA A 51 -0.36 -12.47 10.45
C ALA A 51 -0.09 -11.95 11.86
N ILE A 52 -0.14 -10.62 12.08
CA ILE A 52 0.11 -10.03 13.41
C ILE A 52 -0.96 -10.51 14.42
N ILE A 53 -2.24 -10.59 14.02
CA ILE A 53 -3.33 -11.07 14.89
C ILE A 53 -3.11 -12.54 15.30
N ILE A 54 -2.81 -13.42 14.34
CA ILE A 54 -2.57 -14.84 14.61
C ILE A 54 -1.40 -15.02 15.59
N ILE A 55 -0.30 -14.30 15.38
CA ILE A 55 0.89 -14.38 16.23
C ILE A 55 0.58 -13.87 17.64
N THR A 56 -0.17 -12.78 17.75
CA THR A 56 -0.56 -12.21 19.05
C THR A 56 -1.46 -13.15 19.84
N LEU A 57 -2.42 -13.81 19.17
CA LEU A 57 -3.27 -14.83 19.79
C LEU A 57 -2.47 -16.02 20.29
N LEU A 58 -1.56 -16.56 19.47
CA LEU A 58 -0.66 -17.66 19.80
C LEU A 58 0.19 -17.35 21.05
N PHE A 59 0.80 -16.17 21.10
CA PHE A 59 1.62 -15.78 22.25
C PHE A 59 0.81 -15.47 23.51
N SER A 60 -0.42 -14.97 23.37
CA SER A 60 -1.27 -14.69 24.54
C SER A 60 -1.65 -15.95 25.33
N GLY A 61 -1.70 -17.11 24.67
CA GLY A 61 -1.99 -18.41 25.29
C GLY A 61 -0.79 -19.04 25.99
N ILE A 62 0.44 -18.65 25.64
CA ILE A 62 1.67 -19.30 26.12
C ILE A 62 2.37 -18.47 27.21
N LEU A 63 2.18 -17.16 27.23
CA LEU A 63 2.91 -16.24 28.11
C LEU A 63 2.28 -16.09 29.51
N ARG A 64 3.13 -16.06 30.54
CA ARG A 64 2.73 -15.68 31.91
C ARG A 64 2.15 -14.25 31.95
N LYS A 65 1.23 -13.98 32.89
CA LYS A 65 0.44 -12.73 33.03
C LYS A 65 1.20 -11.44 32.71
N TRP A 66 2.40 -11.24 33.27
CA TRP A 66 3.18 -10.01 33.05
C TRP A 66 3.70 -9.86 31.62
N LYS A 67 4.17 -10.94 30.99
CA LYS A 67 4.62 -10.91 29.58
C LYS A 67 3.45 -10.76 28.62
N ARG A 68 2.28 -11.30 28.98
CA ARG A 68 1.03 -11.12 28.22
C ARG A 68 0.58 -9.66 28.21
N PHE A 69 0.72 -8.94 29.32
CA PHE A 69 0.41 -7.51 29.39
C PHE A 69 1.27 -6.68 28.42
N PHE A 70 2.60 -6.85 28.46
CA PHE A 70 3.50 -6.13 27.55
C PHE A 70 3.24 -6.47 26.07
N LEU A 71 2.92 -7.73 25.76
CA LEU A 71 2.60 -8.15 24.39
C LEU A 71 1.30 -7.53 23.87
N VAL A 72 0.25 -7.49 24.70
CA VAL A 72 -1.02 -6.83 24.34
C VAL A 72 -0.81 -5.33 24.18
N MET A 73 0.00 -4.70 25.06
CA MET A 73 0.31 -3.28 24.95
C MET A 73 1.10 -2.97 23.67
N PHE A 74 2.12 -3.77 23.35
CA PHE A 74 2.88 -3.65 22.10
C PHE A 74 1.98 -3.81 20.87
N PHE A 75 1.06 -4.79 20.89
CA PHE A 75 0.09 -4.99 19.83
C PHE A 75 -0.83 -3.78 19.67
N GLY A 76 -1.41 -3.28 20.76
CA GLY A 76 -2.25 -2.08 20.74
C GLY A 76 -1.52 -0.87 20.18
N PHE A 77 -0.26 -0.66 20.58
CA PHE A 77 0.57 0.42 20.05
C PHE A 77 0.87 0.24 18.55
N THR A 78 1.16 -0.98 18.10
CA THR A 78 1.39 -1.30 16.69
C THR A 78 0.13 -1.07 15.85
N VAL A 79 -1.04 -1.43 16.37
CA VAL A 79 -2.34 -1.20 15.72
C VAL A 79 -2.59 0.29 15.54
N VAL A 80 -2.35 1.10 16.58
CA VAL A 80 -2.52 2.56 16.53
C VAL A 80 -1.56 3.20 15.53
N LEU A 81 -0.28 2.82 15.55
CA LEU A 81 0.72 3.29 14.59
C LEU A 81 0.34 2.96 13.14
N LEU A 82 -0.13 1.74 12.89
CA LEU A 82 -0.57 1.31 11.56
C LEU A 82 -1.86 2.00 11.11
N PHE A 83 -2.80 2.25 12.02
CA PHE A 83 -4.01 3.01 11.72
C PHE A 83 -3.68 4.46 11.34
N LEU A 84 -2.79 5.10 12.10
CA LEU A 84 -2.27 6.43 11.76
C LEU A 84 -1.56 6.42 10.40
N TYR A 85 -0.75 5.39 10.12
CA TYR A 85 -0.11 5.22 8.81
C TYR A 85 -1.16 5.11 7.69
N PHE A 86 -2.23 4.32 7.87
CA PHE A 86 -3.28 4.18 6.87
C PHE A 86 -4.00 5.50 6.59
N LEU A 87 -4.34 6.26 7.64
CA LEU A 87 -5.00 7.56 7.53
C LEU A 87 -4.13 8.60 6.80
N ILE A 88 -2.83 8.63 7.08
CA ILE A 88 -1.90 9.59 6.49
C ILE A 88 -1.53 9.19 5.04
N SER A 89 -1.42 7.88 4.76
CA SER A 89 -0.87 7.37 3.49
C SER A 89 -1.92 7.13 2.42
N SER A 90 -3.21 7.19 2.74
CA SER A 90 -4.31 6.94 1.80
C SER A 90 -5.15 8.20 1.59
N PRO A 91 -4.64 9.21 0.84
CA PRO A 91 -5.51 10.27 0.36
C PRO A 91 -6.63 9.65 -0.50
N LEU A 92 -7.83 10.22 -0.40
CA LEU A 92 -8.98 9.86 -1.24
C LEU A 92 -8.55 9.96 -2.71
N SER A 93 -8.34 8.81 -3.34
CA SER A 93 -7.84 8.72 -4.70
C SER A 93 -8.63 7.67 -5.48
N CYS A 94 -8.88 7.93 -6.75
CA CYS A 94 -9.42 6.95 -7.68
C CYS A 94 -8.27 6.29 -8.41
N THR A 95 -8.37 4.98 -8.61
CA THR A 95 -7.32 4.21 -9.28
C THR A 95 -7.94 3.40 -10.40
N LYS A 96 -7.40 3.51 -11.62
CA LYS A 96 -7.85 2.74 -12.77
C LYS A 96 -6.68 2.18 -13.56
N THR A 97 -6.76 0.90 -13.91
CA THR A 97 -5.76 0.27 -14.77
C THR A 97 -5.95 0.78 -16.19
N ILE A 98 -4.86 1.14 -16.87
CA ILE A 98 -4.90 1.59 -18.26
C ILE A 98 -5.00 0.34 -19.14
N GLU A 99 -6.04 0.26 -19.95
CA GLU A 99 -6.34 -0.90 -20.79
C GLU A 99 -5.13 -1.31 -21.65
N ASN A 100 -4.92 -2.62 -21.77
CA ASN A 100 -3.85 -3.23 -22.57
C ASN A 100 -2.43 -2.72 -22.22
N SER A 101 -2.20 -2.35 -20.96
CA SER A 101 -0.90 -1.87 -20.50
C SER A 101 -0.55 -2.34 -19.09
N ARG A 102 0.73 -2.23 -18.72
CA ARG A 102 1.21 -2.45 -17.35
C ARG A 102 1.06 -1.19 -16.49
N TYR A 103 0.32 -0.19 -16.94
CA TYR A 103 0.20 1.09 -16.27
C TYR A 103 -1.12 1.22 -15.52
N GLU A 104 -1.09 1.98 -14.45
CA GLU A 104 -2.24 2.34 -13.64
C GLU A 104 -2.20 3.82 -13.36
N LEU A 105 -3.35 4.47 -13.52
CA LEU A 105 -3.52 5.88 -13.19
C LEU A 105 -4.20 5.97 -11.83
N GLN A 106 -3.55 6.68 -10.91
CA GLN A 106 -4.13 7.08 -9.63
C GLN A 106 -4.35 8.59 -9.68
N ALA A 107 -5.59 9.04 -9.54
CA ALA A 107 -5.92 10.46 -9.48
C ALA A 107 -6.47 10.85 -8.11
N ASP A 108 -6.07 12.04 -7.67
CA ASP A 108 -6.65 12.80 -6.58
C ASP A 108 -7.35 14.04 -7.20
N SER A 109 -8.03 14.81 -6.37
CA SER A 109 -8.62 16.12 -6.66
C SER A 109 -7.66 17.11 -7.35
N ASN A 110 -6.34 17.05 -7.07
CA ASN A 110 -5.38 18.07 -7.50
C ASN A 110 -4.24 17.55 -8.39
N TYR A 111 -4.04 16.25 -8.44
CA TYR A 111 -2.94 15.63 -9.17
C TYR A 111 -3.35 14.26 -9.65
N TYR A 112 -2.69 13.78 -10.68
CA TYR A 112 -2.71 12.37 -11.01
C TYR A 112 -1.30 11.84 -11.20
N LYS A 113 -1.16 10.55 -10.94
CA LYS A 113 0.09 9.79 -10.97
C LYS A 113 -0.10 8.58 -11.86
N ILE A 114 0.92 8.26 -12.65
CA ILE A 114 0.99 7.00 -13.38
C ILE A 114 1.97 6.09 -12.67
N TYR A 115 1.50 4.89 -12.38
CA TYR A 115 2.32 3.82 -11.84
C TYR A 115 2.52 2.73 -12.88
N LYS A 116 3.74 2.21 -12.96
CA LYS A 116 4.05 0.97 -13.66
C LYS A 116 3.90 -0.19 -12.70
N LYS A 117 2.94 -1.08 -12.98
CA LYS A 117 2.72 -2.33 -12.23
C LYS A 117 3.77 -3.36 -12.62
N ASN A 118 4.52 -3.79 -11.61
CA ASN A 118 5.28 -5.03 -11.63
C ASN A 118 4.60 -6.06 -10.71
N VAL A 119 5.14 -7.29 -10.67
CA VAL A 119 4.52 -8.40 -9.94
C VAL A 119 4.36 -8.10 -8.44
N PHE A 120 5.35 -7.44 -7.83
CA PHE A 120 5.39 -7.22 -6.37
C PHE A 120 5.36 -5.75 -5.96
N TYR A 121 5.52 -4.83 -6.90
CA TYR A 121 5.58 -3.40 -6.63
C TYR A 121 5.00 -2.58 -7.77
N LYS A 122 4.68 -1.33 -7.45
CA LYS A 122 4.28 -0.29 -8.39
C LYS A 122 5.28 0.85 -8.30
N GLU A 123 5.76 1.31 -9.43
CA GLU A 123 6.73 2.41 -9.50
C GLU A 123 6.06 3.63 -10.11
N MET A 124 6.16 4.79 -9.45
CA MET A 124 5.66 6.03 -10.02
C MET A 124 6.55 6.45 -11.19
N ILE A 125 5.99 6.46 -12.39
CA ILE A 125 6.70 6.86 -13.61
C ILE A 125 6.41 8.30 -14.02
N ALA A 126 5.29 8.88 -13.60
CA ALA A 126 4.95 10.26 -13.92
C ALA A 126 3.96 10.81 -12.89
N SER A 127 4.05 12.10 -12.60
CA SER A 127 3.05 12.82 -11.80
C SER A 127 2.78 14.19 -12.42
N LYS A 128 1.51 14.58 -12.47
CA LYS A 128 1.10 15.89 -12.99
C LYS A 128 0.00 16.49 -12.14
N LYS A 129 0.12 17.78 -11.85
CA LYS A 129 -0.96 18.56 -11.23
C LYS A 129 -2.07 18.77 -12.24
N SER A 130 -3.28 18.39 -11.89
CA SER A 130 -4.45 18.53 -12.75
C SER A 130 -5.73 18.41 -11.93
N LYS A 131 -6.72 19.23 -12.26
CA LYS A 131 -8.07 19.21 -11.67
C LYS A 131 -9.09 18.53 -12.58
N ILE A 132 -8.65 17.81 -13.63
CA ILE A 132 -9.54 17.12 -14.60
C ILE A 132 -10.44 16.09 -13.90
N PHE A 133 -9.97 15.53 -12.78
CA PHE A 133 -10.70 14.54 -11.97
C PHE A 133 -11.49 15.19 -10.82
N PHE A 134 -11.37 16.50 -10.60
CA PHE A 134 -12.11 17.20 -9.56
C PHE A 134 -13.53 17.52 -10.00
N GLU A 135 -14.50 17.23 -9.14
CA GLU A 135 -15.89 17.56 -9.40
C GLU A 135 -16.55 18.19 -8.17
N PRO A 136 -16.98 19.47 -8.25
CA PRO A 136 -17.48 20.21 -7.09
C PRO A 136 -18.82 19.67 -6.55
N ASN A 137 -19.57 18.95 -7.38
CA ASN A 137 -20.90 18.44 -7.03
C ASN A 137 -20.85 17.01 -6.42
N ILE A 138 -19.66 16.44 -6.23
CA ILE A 138 -19.48 15.11 -5.61
C ILE A 138 -18.97 15.29 -4.19
N LYS A 139 -19.51 14.51 -3.23
CA LYS A 139 -19.12 14.59 -1.79
C LYS A 139 -17.62 14.40 -1.54
N THR A 140 -16.97 13.54 -2.31
CA THR A 140 -15.53 13.29 -2.24
C THR A 140 -14.72 14.29 -3.06
N GLY A 141 -15.36 15.16 -3.84
CA GLY A 141 -14.73 16.09 -4.78
C GLY A 141 -14.06 15.41 -5.97
N LEU A 142 -14.28 14.11 -6.19
CA LEU A 142 -13.47 13.30 -7.09
C LEU A 142 -14.36 12.45 -8.02
N ASN A 143 -14.17 12.60 -9.32
CA ASN A 143 -14.90 11.84 -10.33
C ASN A 143 -14.27 10.45 -10.54
N TYR A 144 -14.99 9.41 -10.12
CA TYR A 144 -14.58 8.01 -10.30
C TYR A 144 -14.90 7.44 -11.68
N ASN A 145 -15.76 8.10 -12.45
CA ASN A 145 -16.19 7.67 -13.78
C ASN A 145 -15.29 8.32 -14.84
N PHE A 146 -14.17 7.67 -15.11
CA PHE A 146 -13.25 8.07 -16.17
C PHE A 146 -12.66 6.86 -16.88
N GLU A 147 -12.30 7.00 -18.14
CA GLU A 147 -11.56 6.02 -18.93
C GLU A 147 -10.17 6.55 -19.26
N VAL A 148 -9.20 5.64 -19.36
CA VAL A 148 -7.83 6.00 -19.71
C VAL A 148 -7.34 5.02 -20.75
N LYS A 149 -6.91 5.54 -21.89
CA LYS A 149 -6.31 4.78 -22.98
C LYS A 149 -4.91 5.28 -23.25
N LYS A 150 -3.99 4.34 -23.49
CA LYS A 150 -2.62 4.68 -23.92
C LYS A 150 -2.65 4.93 -25.42
N VAL A 151 -2.27 6.14 -25.84
CA VAL A 151 -2.21 6.52 -27.26
C VAL A 151 -0.85 6.16 -27.83
N SER A 152 0.22 6.59 -27.15
CA SER A 152 1.60 6.31 -27.56
C SER A 152 2.56 6.33 -26.37
N GLU A 153 3.73 5.75 -26.57
CA GLU A 153 4.76 5.64 -25.55
C GLU A 153 6.14 5.71 -26.19
N THR A 154 7.00 6.57 -25.66
CA THR A 154 8.43 6.64 -25.95
C THR A 154 9.22 6.39 -24.65
N PRO A 155 10.57 6.24 -24.70
CA PRO A 155 11.36 6.09 -23.48
C PRO A 155 11.18 7.24 -22.47
N GLU A 156 10.90 8.44 -22.96
CA GLU A 156 10.82 9.66 -22.16
C GLU A 156 9.39 10.14 -21.90
N ILE A 157 8.42 9.74 -22.73
CA ILE A 157 7.08 10.32 -22.73
C ILE A 157 6.01 9.23 -22.80
N ILE A 158 4.90 9.46 -22.12
CA ILE A 158 3.67 8.68 -22.28
C ILE A 158 2.53 9.63 -22.67
N VAL A 159 1.81 9.29 -23.74
CA VAL A 159 0.63 10.03 -24.19
C VAL A 159 -0.61 9.23 -23.82
N LEU A 160 -1.48 9.86 -23.04
CA LEU A 160 -2.73 9.28 -22.57
C LEU A 160 -3.92 10.05 -23.14
N GLU A 161 -4.97 9.31 -23.42
CA GLU A 161 -6.30 9.85 -23.65
C GLU A 161 -7.14 9.55 -22.42
N ILE A 162 -7.58 10.61 -21.74
CA ILE A 162 -8.35 10.54 -20.50
C ILE A 162 -9.75 11.05 -20.84
N THR A 163 -10.74 10.19 -20.68
CA THR A 163 -12.15 10.54 -20.89
C THR A 163 -12.83 10.61 -19.52
N THR A 164 -13.16 11.81 -19.06
CA THR A 164 -14.03 12.00 -17.89
C THR A 164 -15.43 12.40 -18.38
N LYS A 165 -15.77 13.68 -18.28
CA LYS A 165 -16.91 14.31 -18.98
C LYS A 165 -16.52 14.86 -20.35
N GLN A 166 -15.23 15.15 -20.53
CA GLN A 166 -14.62 15.59 -21.76
C GLN A 166 -13.41 14.71 -22.03
N THR A 167 -13.12 14.46 -23.31
CA THR A 167 -11.93 13.72 -23.72
C THR A 167 -10.76 14.68 -23.78
N VAL A 168 -9.73 14.41 -22.99
CA VAL A 168 -8.49 15.19 -22.95
C VAL A 168 -7.33 14.29 -23.34
N LYS A 169 -6.57 14.72 -24.35
CA LYS A 169 -5.28 14.10 -24.67
C LYS A 169 -4.20 14.81 -23.87
N ASP A 170 -3.50 14.05 -23.04
CA ASP A 170 -2.44 14.59 -22.19
C ASP A 170 -1.11 13.87 -22.42
N THR A 171 -0.03 14.65 -22.37
CA THR A 171 1.34 14.19 -22.60
C THR A 171 2.13 14.36 -21.31
N LEU A 172 2.76 13.29 -20.87
CA LEU A 172 3.47 13.23 -19.59
C LEU A 172 4.90 12.82 -19.80
N GLN A 173 5.82 13.62 -19.28
CA GLN A 173 7.22 13.27 -19.21
C GLN A 173 7.43 12.26 -18.08
N LYS A 174 8.14 11.17 -18.38
CA LYS A 174 8.51 10.14 -17.42
C LYS A 174 9.60 10.68 -16.50
N LEU A 175 9.53 10.33 -15.22
CA LEU A 175 10.57 10.60 -14.24
C LEU A 175 11.81 9.79 -14.64
N GLN A 176 12.92 10.50 -14.86
CA GLN A 176 14.24 9.88 -15.02
C GLN A 176 14.82 9.66 -13.62
N TYR A 177 15.09 8.41 -13.27
CA TYR A 177 15.78 8.00 -12.04
C TYR A 177 17.22 7.63 -12.35
#